data_AF-A0AAD3E0J0-F1
#
_entry.id   AF-A0AAD3E0J0-F1
#
_cell.length_a   1.000
_cell.length_b   1.000
_cell.length_c   1.000
_cell.angle_alpha   90.00
_cell.angle_beta   90.00
_cell.angle_gamma   90.00
#
_symmetry.space_group_name_H-M   'P 1'
#
loop_
_entity.id
_entity.type
_entity.pdbx_description
1 polymer ?
#
loop_
_entity_poly.entity_id
_entity_poly.type
_entity_poly.pdbx_seq_one_letter_code
_entity_poly.pdbx_strand_id
1 'polypeptide(L)'
;MHHLTMETIRRIVLAWPLIVGLALLAYDVLMYAESLRAGTHITQTTEQTVDVLPQTLQRPLEDALLTALSPSHLHFTAIGPTLLPNAAHLLDTLLDDAFLNASATHWQVNASVLHSSLQLLRSGRDAILQHRHELQQQHHRRRRLHLWNHRQQQQQQSLSQPSSSSSPAAASLSDWLAAVQQTLAGLPAGSSSHPQLRRGLVALLLQARVAAGGSWSQSDEDAAAHILLQLYELHRRGATSKSAVEYYHFSKAAGTSVCLTSAESGCTTFSTSEQFTCLLPPFGDGPRWISRRAHEERCRRALPDSPDCPNQIYSKLAKWGSRYPAKGALVGCGARATALAKSGFNFYASEYTLRPRGGKAGAPPGLCAQFLNLAVLRSPMSRVSSHLRYVIRVTYDKLGNRTAPYFGGMRLADWRALLPAALDNYYVRGLLGEGVFYTGVGGLTEWEHLPAARAVLGGMDVLLLLEDPVLLSRLGHKWGLGWNATFLEAEGRRDTASLEEVNRIVNTVLPTGDEADSLAAGNALDLQLYDFAVLLSRLDAVVWAAAEAAGEPTKGKRRRRCGYVPAAPLPAGTASREQSGGGGSKGTAGRRHKRSSSRGGSGAVAAAAAAAGGR
;
A
#
# COMPACT_ATOMS: atom_id res chain seq x y z
N MET A 1 7.40 -3.68 67.90
CA MET A 1 7.55 -2.67 66.83
C MET A 1 9.04 -2.46 66.59
N HIS A 2 9.59 -3.05 65.53
CA HIS A 2 11.03 -2.96 65.25
C HIS A 2 11.35 -1.62 64.60
N HIS A 3 12.26 -0.86 65.21
CA HIS A 3 12.81 0.38 64.64
C HIS A 3 13.63 0.04 63.39
N LEU A 4 13.07 0.34 62.22
CA LEU A 4 13.85 0.44 60.99
C LEU A 4 14.83 1.60 61.14
N THR A 5 16.12 1.33 61.00
CA THR A 5 17.17 2.34 61.06
C THR A 5 17.03 3.30 59.87
N MET A 6 17.39 4.57 60.05
CA MET A 6 17.37 5.60 58.98
C MET A 6 18.14 5.16 57.72
N GLU A 7 19.18 4.35 57.89
CA GLU A 7 19.95 3.76 56.79
C GLU A 7 19.11 2.76 55.95
N THR A 8 18.22 2.01 56.60
CA THR A 8 17.32 1.07 55.90
C THR A 8 16.27 1.84 55.09
N ILE A 9 15.73 2.93 55.65
CA ILE A 9 14.78 3.81 54.95
C ILE A 9 15.46 4.45 53.73
N ARG A 10 16.70 4.92 53.87
CA ARG A 10 17.45 5.52 52.76
C ARG A 10 17.70 4.54 51.61
N ARG A 11 18.02 3.28 51.92
CA ARG A 11 18.18 2.22 50.90
C ARG A 11 16.88 1.87 50.20
N ILE A 12 15.76 1.83 50.92
CA ILE A 12 14.43 1.60 50.33
C ILE A 12 14.05 2.75 49.39
N VAL A 13 14.27 4.00 49.80
CA VAL A 13 13.97 5.18 48.97
C VAL A 13 14.84 5.22 47.72
N LEU A 14 16.13 4.87 47.80
CA LEU A 14 17.02 4.82 46.65
C LEU A 14 16.72 3.66 45.68
N ALA A 15 16.18 2.54 46.18
CA ALA A 15 15.78 1.40 45.36
C ALA A 15 14.38 1.57 44.73
N TRP A 16 13.56 2.50 45.24
CA TRP A 16 12.17 2.69 44.83
C TRP A 16 11.99 2.94 43.31
N PRO A 17 12.79 3.79 42.65
CA PRO A 17 12.66 4.02 41.20
C PRO A 17 12.96 2.75 40.38
N LEU A 18 13.89 1.92 40.85
CA LEU A 18 14.26 0.66 40.19
C LEU A 18 13.15 -0.40 40.35
N ILE A 19 12.53 -0.46 41.53
CA ILE A 19 11.39 -1.33 41.83
C ILE A 19 10.18 -0.92 40.99
N VAL A 20 9.89 0.39 40.88
CA VAL A 20 8.80 0.90 40.03
C VAL A 20 9.09 0.63 38.55
N GLY A 21 10.33 0.82 38.09
CA GLY A 21 10.73 0.51 36.72
C GLY A 21 10.57 -0.97 36.37
N LEU A 22 10.97 -1.87 37.26
CA LEU A 22 10.78 -3.32 37.09
C LEU A 22 9.31 -3.74 37.15
N ALA A 23 8.49 -3.09 37.98
CA ALA A 23 7.06 -3.36 38.06
C ALA A 23 6.32 -2.91 36.78
N LEU A 24 6.69 -1.77 36.20
CA LEU A 24 6.15 -1.31 34.92
C LEU A 24 6.56 -2.21 33.75
N LEU A 25 7.82 -2.64 33.71
CA LEU A 25 8.30 -3.62 32.73
C LEU A 25 7.60 -4.98 32.87
N ALA A 26 7.38 -5.44 34.10
CA ALA A 26 6.63 -6.66 34.36
C ALA A 26 5.15 -6.51 33.96
N TYR A 27 4.55 -5.34 34.18
CA TYR A 27 3.19 -5.02 33.76
C TYR A 27 3.06 -5.00 32.23
N ASP A 28 4.00 -4.38 31.51
CA ASP A 28 4.01 -4.38 30.05
C ASP A 28 4.21 -5.80 29.48
N VAL A 29 5.09 -6.60 30.09
CA VAL A 29 5.27 -8.01 29.72
C VAL A 29 4.02 -8.84 30.01
N LEU A 30 3.31 -8.59 31.12
CA LEU A 30 2.04 -9.23 31.45
C LEU A 30 0.92 -8.84 30.47
N MET A 31 0.79 -7.55 30.16
CA MET A 31 -0.18 -7.05 29.18
C MET A 31 0.11 -7.59 27.77
N TYR A 32 1.38 -7.71 27.39
CA TYR A 32 1.79 -8.31 26.13
C TYR A 32 1.55 -9.84 26.12
N ALA A 33 1.78 -10.53 27.24
CA ALA A 33 1.48 -11.95 27.38
C ALA A 33 -0.02 -12.24 27.40
N GLU A 34 -0.85 -11.36 27.96
CA GLU A 34 -2.32 -11.45 27.90
C GLU A 34 -2.85 -11.15 26.51
N SER A 35 -2.28 -10.18 25.79
CA SER A 35 -2.56 -9.93 24.37
C SER A 35 -2.21 -11.15 23.50
N LEU A 36 -1.10 -11.83 23.78
CA LEU A 36 -0.72 -13.07 23.09
C LEU A 36 -1.62 -14.27 23.48
N ARG A 37 -2.03 -14.39 24.75
CA ARG A 37 -2.96 -15.44 25.20
C ARG A 37 -4.36 -15.27 24.64
N ALA A 38 -4.84 -14.04 24.50
CA ALA A 38 -6.10 -13.71 23.84
C ALA A 38 -6.10 -14.08 22.33
N GLY A 39 -4.91 -14.23 21.72
CA GLY A 39 -4.76 -14.61 20.32
C GLY A 39 -4.71 -16.11 20.02
N THR A 40 -4.68 -17.00 21.03
CA THR A 40 -4.31 -18.43 20.80
C THR A 40 -5.34 -19.50 21.15
N HIS A 41 -6.60 -19.15 21.44
CA HIS A 41 -7.67 -20.15 21.53
C HIS A 41 -8.96 -19.68 20.84
N ILE A 42 -8.96 -19.72 19.51
CA ILE A 42 -10.20 -19.86 18.74
C ILE A 42 -10.30 -21.32 18.33
N THR A 43 -10.76 -22.16 19.26
CA THR A 43 -11.41 -23.43 18.89
C THR A 43 -12.75 -23.08 18.26
N GLN A 44 -12.96 -23.54 17.02
CA GLN A 44 -14.21 -23.45 16.29
C GLN A 44 -15.35 -24.12 17.08
N THR A 45 -16.06 -23.35 17.89
CA THR A 45 -17.43 -23.66 18.28
C THR A 45 -18.36 -22.92 17.32
N THR A 46 -19.10 -23.69 16.54
CA THR A 46 -20.26 -23.26 15.77
C THR A 46 -21.31 -22.69 16.71
N GLU A 47 -21.23 -21.40 17.02
CA GLU A 47 -22.35 -20.61 17.51
C GLU A 47 -22.81 -19.67 16.40
N GLN A 48 -24.08 -19.81 16.04
CA GLN A 48 -24.83 -18.81 15.29
C GLN A 48 -24.89 -17.54 16.14
N THR A 49 -23.91 -16.65 15.98
CA THR A 49 -24.13 -15.24 16.30
C THR A 49 -25.14 -14.71 15.29
N VAL A 50 -26.36 -14.51 15.78
CA VAL A 50 -27.36 -13.68 15.12
C VAL A 50 -26.75 -12.29 14.96
N ASP A 51 -26.41 -11.92 13.73
CA ASP A 51 -26.05 -10.57 13.32
C ASP A 51 -27.21 -9.63 13.65
N VAL A 52 -27.18 -9.05 14.85
CA VAL A 52 -27.94 -7.83 15.15
C VAL A 52 -27.18 -6.69 14.47
N LEU A 53 -27.45 -6.46 13.19
CA LEU A 53 -27.05 -5.22 12.53
C LEU A 53 -27.60 -4.05 13.38
N PRO A 54 -26.76 -3.06 13.75
CA PRO A 54 -27.26 -1.91 14.48
C PRO A 54 -28.34 -1.20 13.67
N GLN A 55 -29.41 -0.82 14.36
CA GLN A 55 -30.44 0.10 13.88
C GLN A 55 -29.78 1.28 13.15
N THR A 56 -30.17 1.51 11.89
CA THR A 56 -29.98 2.73 11.09
C THR A 56 -28.80 3.61 11.51
N LEU A 57 -27.68 3.51 10.78
CA LEU A 57 -26.56 4.45 10.87
C LEU A 57 -27.09 5.88 10.73
N GLN A 58 -27.25 6.59 11.84
CA GLN A 58 -27.78 7.96 11.82
C GLN A 58 -26.78 8.94 11.20
N ARG A 59 -25.48 8.58 11.10
CA ARG A 59 -24.40 9.43 10.60
C ARG A 59 -23.32 8.64 9.82
N PRO A 60 -23.66 8.13 8.62
CA PRO A 60 -22.76 7.27 7.84
C PRO A 60 -21.40 7.92 7.50
N LEU A 61 -21.35 9.25 7.34
CA LEU A 61 -20.08 9.96 7.12
C LEU A 61 -19.20 9.98 8.38
N GLU A 62 -19.77 10.24 9.55
CA GLU A 62 -19.03 10.26 10.82
C GLU A 62 -18.41 8.90 11.10
N ASP A 63 -19.19 7.82 10.93
CA ASP A 63 -18.73 6.45 11.13
C ASP A 63 -17.63 6.05 10.13
N ALA A 64 -17.77 6.47 8.86
CA ALA A 64 -16.75 6.24 7.84
C ALA A 64 -15.44 6.97 8.18
N LEU A 65 -15.51 8.23 8.62
CA LEU A 65 -14.35 9.02 9.03
C LEU A 65 -13.68 8.45 10.28
N LEU A 66 -14.46 8.07 11.29
CA LEU A 66 -13.97 7.44 12.52
C LEU A 66 -13.26 6.12 12.22
N THR A 67 -13.90 5.26 11.42
CA THR A 67 -13.35 3.97 11.03
C THR A 67 -12.05 4.12 10.25
N ALA A 68 -12.01 5.05 9.30
CA ALA A 68 -10.90 5.18 8.37
C ALA A 68 -9.72 5.98 8.93
N LEU A 69 -9.93 7.05 9.69
CA LEU A 69 -8.89 8.04 9.98
C LEU A 69 -8.40 8.04 11.43
N SER A 70 -9.18 7.47 12.37
CA SER A 70 -8.81 7.43 13.78
C SER A 70 -7.90 6.23 14.09
N PRO A 71 -6.87 6.36 14.95
CA PRO A 71 -6.38 7.60 15.59
C PRO A 71 -5.28 8.30 14.76
N SER A 72 -4.82 7.71 13.66
CA SER A 72 -3.55 8.09 13.03
C SER A 72 -3.57 9.43 12.28
N HIS A 73 -4.74 9.96 11.91
CA HIS A 73 -4.86 11.20 11.12
C HIS A 73 -5.86 12.21 11.71
N LEU A 74 -6.77 11.74 12.58
CA LEU A 74 -7.85 12.54 13.14
C LEU A 74 -7.90 12.36 14.65
N HIS A 75 -7.89 13.47 15.39
CA HIS A 75 -8.16 13.50 16.83
C HIS A 75 -9.49 14.15 17.11
N PHE A 76 -10.28 13.55 18.01
CA PHE A 76 -11.51 14.16 18.48
C PHE A 76 -11.22 14.94 19.75
N THR A 77 -11.53 16.23 19.71
CA THR A 77 -11.42 17.14 20.85
C THR A 77 -12.82 17.55 21.31
N ALA A 78 -12.93 18.22 22.46
CA ALA A 78 -14.21 18.77 22.93
C ALA A 78 -14.86 19.77 21.96
N ILE A 79 -14.06 20.35 21.04
CA ILE A 79 -14.52 21.30 20.02
C ILE A 79 -14.72 20.66 18.64
N GLY A 80 -14.61 19.33 18.54
CA GLY A 80 -14.77 18.57 17.30
C GLY A 80 -13.48 17.90 16.81
N PRO A 81 -13.53 17.29 15.61
CA PRO A 81 -12.40 16.61 15.02
C PRO A 81 -11.32 17.60 14.52
N THR A 82 -10.06 17.29 14.78
CA THR A 82 -8.90 18.03 14.32
C THR A 82 -7.95 17.10 13.57
N LEU A 83 -7.40 17.57 12.46
CA LEU A 83 -6.38 16.84 11.72
C LEU A 83 -5.05 16.92 12.47
N LEU A 84 -4.34 15.81 12.52
CA LEU A 84 -2.95 15.81 12.96
C LEU A 84 -2.11 16.68 12.01
N PRO A 85 -1.07 17.39 12.50
CA PRO A 85 -0.27 18.29 11.67
C PRO A 85 0.30 17.65 10.39
N ASN A 86 0.80 16.41 10.50
CA ASN A 86 1.29 15.67 9.33
C ASN A 86 0.17 15.38 8.32
N ALA A 87 -1.01 14.96 8.81
CA ALA A 87 -2.16 14.68 7.95
C ALA A 87 -2.64 15.95 7.21
N ALA A 88 -2.70 17.09 7.90
CA ALA A 88 -3.04 18.37 7.30
C ALA A 88 -2.05 18.75 6.18
N HIS A 89 -0.75 18.65 6.43
CA HIS A 89 0.28 18.94 5.42
C HIS A 89 0.19 18.01 4.19
N LEU A 90 -0.06 16.72 4.40
CA LEU A 90 -0.22 15.74 3.31
C LEU A 90 -1.52 15.98 2.51
N LEU A 91 -2.60 16.41 3.16
CA LEU A 91 -3.84 16.82 2.49
C LEU A 91 -3.62 18.06 1.63
N ASP A 92 -2.92 19.06 2.15
CA ASP A 92 -2.55 20.25 1.38
C ASP A 92 -1.66 19.88 0.20
N THR A 93 -0.71 18.96 0.39
CA THR A 93 0.13 18.42 -0.69
C THR A 93 -0.70 17.73 -1.78
N LEU A 94 -1.75 16.98 -1.41
CA LEU A 94 -2.64 16.31 -2.36
C LEU A 94 -3.47 17.31 -3.18
N LEU A 95 -3.77 18.47 -2.61
CA LEU A 95 -4.59 19.53 -3.21
C LEU A 95 -3.75 20.68 -3.80
N ASP A 96 -2.42 20.57 -3.72
CA ASP A 96 -1.49 21.55 -4.25
C ASP A 96 -1.44 21.50 -5.79
N ASP A 97 -1.25 22.66 -6.40
CA ASP A 97 -1.24 22.78 -7.86
C ASP A 97 -0.07 22.01 -8.50
N ALA A 98 1.08 21.87 -7.82
CA ALA A 98 2.18 21.07 -8.33
C ALA A 98 1.81 19.58 -8.39
N PHE A 99 1.15 19.05 -7.34
CA PHE A 99 0.68 17.67 -7.35
C PHE A 99 -0.40 17.45 -8.43
N LEU A 100 -1.35 18.38 -8.54
CA LEU A 100 -2.42 18.30 -9.53
C LEU A 100 -1.88 18.37 -10.97
N ASN A 101 -0.89 19.22 -11.23
CA ASN A 101 -0.23 19.33 -12.54
C ASN A 101 0.66 18.11 -12.85
N ALA A 102 1.38 17.59 -11.85
CA ALA A 102 2.14 16.34 -12.00
C ALA A 102 1.20 15.17 -12.30
N SER A 103 0.09 15.08 -11.56
CA SER A 103 -0.99 14.13 -11.79
C SER A 103 -1.53 14.24 -13.20
N ALA A 104 -1.89 15.44 -13.66
CA ALA A 104 -2.35 15.71 -15.02
C ALA A 104 -1.39 15.15 -16.09
N THR A 105 -0.09 15.34 -15.90
CA THR A 105 0.95 14.84 -16.81
C THR A 105 1.02 13.30 -16.80
N HIS A 106 0.65 12.66 -15.69
CA HIS A 106 0.61 11.21 -15.55
C HIS A 106 -0.70 10.56 -15.98
N TRP A 107 -1.80 11.30 -16.02
CA TRP A 107 -3.11 10.77 -16.38
C TRP A 107 -3.22 10.66 -17.89
N GLN A 108 -3.26 9.43 -18.40
CA GLN A 108 -3.69 9.14 -19.77
C GLN A 108 -5.22 9.24 -19.90
N VAL A 109 -5.84 10.19 -19.22
CA VAL A 109 -7.29 10.39 -19.22
C VAL A 109 -7.61 11.46 -20.27
N ASN A 110 -8.83 11.42 -20.80
CA ASN A 110 -9.34 12.49 -21.65
C ASN A 110 -9.08 13.86 -21.00
N ALA A 111 -8.40 14.74 -21.74
CA ALA A 111 -8.00 16.06 -21.27
C ALA A 111 -9.18 16.87 -20.73
N SER A 112 -10.39 16.71 -21.28
CA SER A 112 -11.60 17.39 -20.78
C SER A 112 -11.98 16.91 -19.38
N VAL A 113 -12.02 15.59 -19.16
CA VAL A 113 -12.38 14.98 -17.87
C VAL A 113 -11.36 15.34 -16.80
N LEU A 114 -10.07 15.33 -17.17
CA LEU A 114 -9.00 15.77 -16.30
C LEU A 114 -9.17 17.25 -15.95
N HIS A 115 -9.39 18.12 -16.95
CA HIS A 115 -9.58 19.55 -16.72
C HIS A 115 -10.76 19.84 -15.80
N SER A 116 -11.92 19.23 -16.04
CA SER A 116 -13.12 19.37 -15.18
C SER A 116 -12.86 18.86 -13.76
N SER A 117 -12.15 17.74 -13.62
CA SER A 117 -11.76 17.20 -12.30
C SER A 117 -10.85 18.17 -11.55
N LEU A 118 -9.85 18.73 -12.22
CA LEU A 118 -8.94 19.71 -11.63
C LEU A 118 -9.63 21.02 -11.26
N GLN A 119 -10.52 21.51 -12.13
CA GLN A 119 -11.31 22.70 -11.84
C GLN A 119 -12.22 22.48 -10.63
N LEU A 120 -12.85 21.30 -10.51
CA LEU A 120 -13.68 20.96 -9.35
C LEU A 120 -12.86 20.91 -8.06
N LEU A 121 -11.66 20.32 -8.09
CA LEU A 121 -10.78 20.25 -6.93
C LEU A 121 -10.30 21.66 -6.51
N ARG A 122 -9.94 22.51 -7.48
CA ARG A 122 -9.53 23.90 -7.24
C ARG A 122 -10.67 24.73 -6.66
N SER A 123 -11.86 24.67 -7.27
CA SER A 123 -13.02 25.44 -6.78
C SER A 123 -13.45 25.00 -5.38
N GLY A 124 -13.36 23.70 -5.09
CA GLY A 124 -13.60 23.19 -3.73
C GLY A 124 -12.58 23.69 -2.71
N ARG A 125 -11.29 23.71 -3.07
CA ARG A 125 -10.24 24.29 -2.21
C ARG A 125 -10.55 25.75 -1.88
N ASP A 126 -10.88 26.53 -2.90
CA ASP A 126 -11.17 27.96 -2.74
C ASP A 126 -12.42 28.19 -1.88
N ALA A 127 -13.48 27.38 -2.08
CA ALA A 127 -14.70 27.43 -1.27
C ALA A 127 -14.44 27.11 0.22
N ILE A 128 -13.57 26.14 0.52
CA ILE A 128 -13.21 25.79 1.89
C ILE A 128 -12.39 26.89 2.55
N LEU A 129 -11.41 27.46 1.85
CA LEU A 129 -10.62 28.58 2.35
C LEU A 129 -11.51 29.78 2.68
N GLN A 130 -12.47 30.06 1.79
CA GLN A 130 -13.46 31.10 2.02
C GLN A 130 -14.35 30.79 3.23
N HIS A 131 -14.90 29.58 3.33
CA HIS A 131 -15.73 29.18 4.45
C HIS A 131 -14.98 29.28 5.79
N ARG A 132 -13.71 28.86 5.82
CA ARG A 132 -12.85 29.01 7.01
C ARG A 132 -12.67 30.47 7.39
N HIS A 133 -12.44 31.35 6.42
CA HIS A 133 -12.31 32.78 6.65
C HIS A 133 -13.62 33.38 7.17
N GLU A 134 -14.78 32.98 6.64
CA GLU A 134 -16.09 33.40 7.12
C GLU A 134 -16.36 32.97 8.55
N LEU A 135 -16.06 31.71 8.90
CA LEU A 135 -16.18 31.21 10.27
C LEU A 135 -15.26 31.98 11.23
N GLN A 136 -14.03 32.26 10.82
CA GLN A 136 -13.11 33.10 11.59
C GLN A 136 -13.66 34.52 11.77
N GLN A 137 -14.20 35.13 10.72
CA GLN A 137 -14.84 36.44 10.80
C GLN A 137 -16.07 36.42 11.71
N GLN A 138 -16.91 35.39 11.63
CA GLN A 138 -18.07 35.22 12.52
C GLN A 138 -17.63 35.05 13.97
N HIS A 139 -16.60 34.25 14.24
CA HIS A 139 -16.00 34.14 15.59
C HIS A 139 -15.47 35.47 16.08
N HIS A 140 -14.76 36.23 15.23
CA HIS A 140 -14.28 37.57 15.57
C HIS A 140 -15.44 38.54 15.81
N ARG A 141 -16.51 38.50 15.01
CA ARG A 141 -17.72 39.32 15.20
C ARG A 141 -18.43 38.93 16.49
N ARG A 142 -18.62 37.65 16.79
CA ARG A 142 -19.21 37.17 18.05
C ARG A 142 -18.37 37.57 19.25
N ARG A 143 -17.04 37.46 19.16
CA ARG A 143 -16.13 37.90 20.22
C ARG A 143 -16.16 39.42 20.38
N ARG A 144 -16.18 40.18 19.29
CA ARG A 144 -16.36 41.65 19.33
C ARG A 144 -17.73 42.02 19.87
N LEU A 145 -18.80 41.31 19.50
CA LEU A 145 -20.15 41.54 19.99
C LEU A 145 -20.25 41.15 21.46
N HIS A 146 -19.59 40.09 21.91
CA HIS A 146 -19.52 39.73 23.33
C HIS A 146 -18.72 40.77 24.11
N LEU A 147 -17.58 41.23 23.59
CA LEU A 147 -16.79 42.31 24.18
C LEU A 147 -17.54 43.65 24.13
N TRP A 148 -18.30 43.90 23.07
CA TRP A 148 -19.11 45.10 22.87
C TRP A 148 -20.35 45.04 23.77
N ASN A 149 -21.03 43.91 23.90
CA ASN A 149 -22.11 43.67 24.85
C ASN A 149 -21.61 43.73 26.28
N HIS A 150 -20.39 43.28 26.55
CA HIS A 150 -19.74 43.46 27.86
C HIS A 150 -19.41 44.93 28.09
N ARG A 151 -18.88 45.64 27.08
CA ARG A 151 -18.66 47.10 27.12
C ARG A 151 -19.96 47.90 27.13
N GLN A 152 -21.06 47.38 26.58
CA GLN A 152 -22.39 47.97 26.57
C GLN A 152 -23.15 47.60 27.82
N GLN A 153 -22.91 46.48 28.48
CA GLN A 153 -23.31 46.30 29.87
C GLN A 153 -22.58 47.32 30.76
N GLN A 154 -21.34 47.69 30.40
CA GLN A 154 -20.64 48.81 31.04
C GLN A 154 -21.13 50.20 30.56
N GLN A 155 -21.56 50.35 29.29
CA GLN A 155 -21.91 51.64 28.65
C GLN A 155 -23.41 51.89 28.50
N GLN A 156 -24.30 50.94 28.79
CA GLN A 156 -25.76 51.14 28.91
C GLN A 156 -26.12 51.84 30.24
N GLN A 157 -25.15 52.52 30.83
CA GLN A 157 -25.33 53.82 31.49
C GLN A 157 -25.48 55.01 30.50
N SER A 158 -25.45 54.80 29.18
CA SER A 158 -25.53 55.88 28.17
C SER A 158 -25.65 55.35 26.73
N LEU A 159 -26.90 55.25 26.27
CA LEU A 159 -27.45 55.54 24.92
C LEU A 159 -26.90 54.92 23.62
N SER A 160 -27.87 54.76 22.72
CA SER A 160 -28.01 53.86 21.58
C SER A 160 -27.54 54.43 20.22
N GLN A 161 -27.18 53.55 19.27
CA GLN A 161 -27.84 53.35 17.95
C GLN A 161 -26.98 52.53 16.96
N PRO A 162 -27.56 51.69 16.06
CA PRO A 162 -26.83 50.96 15.03
C PRO A 162 -27.19 51.34 13.58
N SER A 163 -26.28 51.09 12.64
CA SER A 163 -26.53 51.07 11.19
C SER A 163 -25.85 49.85 10.54
N SER A 164 -26.49 49.26 9.55
CA SER A 164 -26.06 48.04 8.86
C SER A 164 -25.84 48.30 7.37
N SER A 165 -24.76 47.74 6.82
CA SER A 165 -24.52 47.61 5.39
C SER A 165 -24.17 46.15 5.08
N SER A 166 -24.79 45.61 4.04
CA SER A 166 -24.61 44.22 3.59
C SER A 166 -23.59 44.15 2.44
N SER A 167 -22.68 43.19 2.54
CA SER A 167 -21.76 42.79 1.46
C SER A 167 -22.38 41.63 0.65
N PRO A 168 -21.96 41.45 -0.62
CA PRO A 168 -22.47 40.39 -1.49
C PRO A 168 -22.19 38.99 -0.92
N ALA A 169 -23.17 38.10 -1.08
CA ALA A 169 -23.17 36.75 -0.52
C ALA A 169 -22.21 35.83 -1.25
N ALA A 170 -21.34 35.18 -0.47
CA ALA A 170 -20.48 34.10 -0.89
C ALA A 170 -21.27 32.86 -1.35
N ALA A 171 -20.69 32.06 -2.25
CA ALA A 171 -21.21 30.73 -2.57
C ALA A 171 -21.14 29.84 -1.32
N SER A 172 -22.26 29.21 -0.96
CA SER A 172 -22.36 28.41 0.26
C SER A 172 -21.70 27.02 0.11
N LEU A 173 -21.36 26.37 1.23
CA LEU A 173 -20.89 24.97 1.23
C LEU A 173 -21.88 24.04 0.49
N SER A 174 -23.17 24.25 0.69
CA SER A 174 -24.23 23.48 0.05
C SER A 174 -24.24 23.66 -1.47
N ASP A 175 -23.96 24.87 -1.97
CA ASP A 175 -23.82 25.12 -3.42
C ASP A 175 -22.63 24.34 -4.01
N TRP A 176 -21.51 24.29 -3.28
CA TRP A 176 -20.36 23.49 -3.70
C TRP A 176 -20.66 21.99 -3.71
N LEU A 177 -21.30 21.45 -2.66
CA LEU A 177 -21.69 20.04 -2.61
C LEU A 177 -22.62 19.66 -3.77
N ALA A 178 -23.60 20.52 -4.09
CA ALA A 178 -24.48 20.32 -5.24
C ALA A 178 -23.70 20.32 -6.58
N ALA A 179 -22.74 21.22 -6.74
CA ALA A 179 -21.89 21.27 -7.93
C ALA A 179 -21.00 20.01 -8.07
N VAL A 180 -20.49 19.46 -6.96
CA VAL A 180 -19.75 18.19 -6.95
C VAL A 180 -20.65 17.05 -7.44
N GLN A 181 -21.85 16.91 -6.88
CA GLN A 181 -22.79 15.85 -7.27
C GLN A 181 -23.16 15.91 -8.76
N GLN A 182 -23.43 17.12 -9.27
CA GLN A 182 -23.72 17.34 -10.69
C GLN A 182 -22.52 16.95 -11.57
N THR A 183 -21.31 17.32 -11.16
CA THR A 183 -20.09 16.99 -11.90
C THR A 183 -19.85 15.48 -11.94
N LEU A 184 -20.00 14.79 -10.80
CA LEU A 184 -19.85 13.34 -10.73
C LEU A 184 -20.87 12.58 -11.56
N ALA A 185 -22.12 13.07 -11.61
CA ALA A 185 -23.18 12.52 -12.46
C ALA A 185 -22.88 12.69 -13.96
N GLY A 186 -22.19 13.77 -14.34
CA GLY A 186 -21.78 14.07 -15.71
C GLY A 186 -20.52 13.35 -16.18
N LEU A 187 -19.77 12.70 -15.28
CA LEU A 187 -18.59 11.95 -15.67
C LEU A 187 -18.97 10.76 -16.57
N PRO A 188 -18.23 10.52 -17.65
CA PRO A 188 -18.53 9.42 -18.55
C PRO A 188 -18.51 8.12 -17.76
N ALA A 189 -19.50 7.25 -17.98
CA ALA A 189 -19.60 5.91 -17.40
C ALA A 189 -18.48 4.93 -17.87
N GLY A 190 -17.37 5.48 -18.39
CA GLY A 190 -16.30 4.78 -19.07
C GLY A 190 -15.35 4.02 -18.14
N SER A 191 -14.19 3.69 -18.68
CA SER A 191 -13.29 2.68 -18.13
C SER A 191 -12.34 3.13 -17.01
N SER A 192 -12.63 4.27 -16.38
CA SER A 192 -11.76 4.89 -15.39
C SER A 192 -12.39 4.81 -14.00
N SER A 193 -11.59 4.45 -13.00
CA SER A 193 -11.99 4.41 -11.58
C SER A 193 -11.78 5.76 -10.86
N HIS A 194 -11.12 6.71 -11.52
CA HIS A 194 -10.86 8.08 -11.04
C HIS A 194 -10.26 8.17 -9.62
N PRO A 195 -9.16 7.45 -9.30
CA PRO A 195 -8.68 7.33 -7.92
C PRO A 195 -8.20 8.67 -7.33
N GLN A 196 -7.55 9.53 -8.11
CA GLN A 196 -7.15 10.84 -7.61
C GLN A 196 -8.34 11.78 -7.37
N LEU A 197 -9.32 11.81 -8.28
CA LEU A 197 -10.52 12.63 -8.08
C LEU A 197 -11.25 12.17 -6.82
N ARG A 198 -11.40 10.86 -6.63
CA ARG A 198 -11.96 10.27 -5.42
C ARG A 198 -11.22 10.74 -4.17
N ARG A 199 -9.89 10.55 -4.13
CA ARG A 199 -9.06 10.93 -2.96
C ARG A 199 -9.08 12.44 -2.72
N GLY A 200 -9.01 13.26 -3.77
CA GLY A 200 -9.06 14.72 -3.69
C GLY A 200 -10.41 15.24 -3.18
N LEU A 201 -11.54 14.67 -3.64
CA LEU A 201 -12.86 15.05 -3.15
C LEU A 201 -13.08 14.62 -1.69
N VAL A 202 -12.65 13.42 -1.30
CA VAL A 202 -12.71 12.99 0.10
C VAL A 202 -11.85 13.91 0.99
N ALA A 203 -10.67 14.30 0.52
CA ALA A 203 -9.81 15.25 1.21
C ALA A 203 -10.50 16.62 1.41
N LEU A 204 -11.16 17.14 0.38
CA LEU A 204 -11.93 18.39 0.46
C LEU A 204 -13.13 18.27 1.41
N LEU A 205 -13.90 17.18 1.34
CA LEU A 205 -15.00 16.93 2.29
C LEU A 205 -14.49 16.92 3.73
N LEU A 206 -13.36 16.26 3.99
CA LEU A 206 -12.73 16.21 5.30
C LEU A 206 -12.28 17.60 5.78
N GLN A 207 -11.58 18.37 4.92
CA GLN A 207 -11.16 19.73 5.26
C GLN A 207 -12.34 20.66 5.53
N ALA A 208 -13.40 20.57 4.71
CA ALA A 208 -14.64 21.32 4.89
C ALA A 208 -15.31 20.97 6.23
N ARG A 209 -15.35 19.68 6.59
CA ARG A 209 -15.92 19.22 7.87
C ARG A 209 -15.12 19.73 9.07
N VAL A 210 -13.79 19.64 9.01
CA VAL A 210 -12.90 20.12 10.07
C VAL A 210 -13.00 21.65 10.20
N ALA A 211 -13.07 22.38 9.09
CA ALA A 211 -13.26 23.83 9.10
C ALA A 211 -14.56 24.23 9.81
N ALA A 212 -15.64 23.45 9.62
CA ALA A 212 -16.93 23.62 10.29
C ALA A 212 -16.95 23.11 11.75
N GLY A 213 -15.82 22.70 12.34
CA GLY A 213 -15.77 22.17 13.70
C GLY A 213 -16.47 20.81 13.86
N GLY A 214 -16.60 20.04 12.77
CA GLY A 214 -17.24 18.73 12.77
C GLY A 214 -18.77 18.74 12.70
N SER A 215 -19.40 19.91 12.71
CA SER A 215 -20.86 20.06 12.72
C SER A 215 -21.37 20.54 11.37
N TRP A 216 -21.99 19.65 10.61
CA TRP A 216 -22.68 19.97 9.36
C TRP A 216 -24.20 19.97 9.53
N SER A 217 -24.90 20.65 8.63
CA SER A 217 -26.36 20.47 8.56
C SER A 217 -26.68 19.05 8.08
N GLN A 218 -27.86 18.53 8.42
CA GLN A 218 -28.27 17.21 7.93
C GLN A 218 -28.24 17.13 6.39
N SER A 219 -28.63 18.22 5.72
CA SER A 219 -28.58 18.30 4.26
C SER A 219 -27.15 18.18 3.71
N ASP A 220 -26.16 18.77 4.38
CA ASP A 220 -24.76 18.70 3.94
C ASP A 220 -24.16 17.30 4.23
N GLU A 221 -24.52 16.69 5.37
CA GLU A 221 -24.17 15.30 5.71
C GLU A 221 -24.72 14.32 4.67
N ASP A 222 -26.01 14.45 4.33
CA ASP A 222 -26.67 13.62 3.32
C ASP A 222 -26.01 13.83 1.95
N ALA A 223 -25.75 15.08 1.56
CA ALA A 223 -25.11 15.38 0.28
C ALA A 223 -23.71 14.77 0.17
N ALA A 224 -22.91 14.84 1.24
CA ALA A 224 -21.59 14.23 1.29
C ALA A 224 -21.63 12.71 1.27
N ALA A 225 -22.57 12.08 1.99
CA ALA A 225 -22.78 10.63 1.91
C ALA A 225 -23.11 10.19 0.48
N HIS A 226 -24.00 10.92 -0.21
CA HIS A 226 -24.31 10.67 -1.63
C HIS A 226 -23.07 10.82 -2.52
N ILE A 227 -22.22 11.83 -2.30
CA ILE A 227 -20.96 12.01 -3.03
C ILE A 227 -20.05 10.79 -2.84
N LEU A 228 -19.88 10.29 -1.61
CA LEU A 228 -19.06 9.10 -1.34
C LEU A 228 -19.59 7.86 -2.08
N LEU A 229 -20.91 7.66 -2.12
CA LEU A 229 -21.53 6.56 -2.86
C LEU A 229 -21.36 6.70 -4.38
N GLN A 230 -21.49 7.93 -4.92
CA GLN A 230 -21.18 8.19 -6.34
C GLN A 230 -19.72 7.88 -6.68
N LEU A 231 -18.79 8.21 -5.79
CA LEU A 231 -17.37 7.90 -5.94
C LEU A 231 -17.10 6.40 -5.89
N TYR A 232 -17.76 5.66 -4.99
CA TYR A 232 -17.70 4.19 -4.97
C TYR A 232 -18.24 3.58 -6.27
N GLU A 233 -19.38 4.07 -6.76
CA GLU A 233 -19.97 3.57 -8.01
C GLU A 233 -19.11 3.87 -9.23
N LEU A 234 -18.47 5.05 -9.29
CA LEU A 234 -17.47 5.37 -10.31
C LEU A 234 -16.29 4.40 -10.26
N HIS A 235 -15.75 4.14 -9.06
CA HIS A 235 -14.69 3.15 -8.86
C HIS A 235 -15.12 1.76 -9.33
N ARG A 236 -16.27 1.28 -8.87
CA ARG A 236 -16.79 -0.06 -9.16
C ARG A 236 -17.02 -0.28 -10.66
N ARG A 237 -17.60 0.70 -11.37
CA ARG A 237 -17.77 0.66 -12.83
C ARG A 237 -16.43 0.65 -13.54
N GLY A 238 -15.53 1.57 -13.16
CA GLY A 238 -14.17 1.63 -13.69
C GLY A 238 -13.40 0.32 -13.51
N ALA A 239 -13.43 -0.25 -12.30
CA ALA A 239 -12.84 -1.54 -11.95
C ALA A 239 -13.43 -2.70 -12.77
N THR A 240 -14.75 -2.73 -12.94
CA THR A 240 -15.45 -3.77 -13.72
C THR A 240 -15.11 -3.71 -15.21
N SER A 241 -14.75 -2.54 -15.73
CA SER A 241 -14.35 -2.36 -17.13
C SER A 241 -12.91 -2.80 -17.42
N LYS A 242 -12.09 -3.04 -16.38
CA LYS A 242 -10.69 -3.43 -16.54
C LYS A 242 -10.60 -4.88 -17.05
N SER A 243 -9.53 -5.16 -17.77
CA SER A 243 -9.27 -6.49 -18.35
C SER A 243 -8.53 -7.45 -17.40
N ALA A 244 -7.76 -6.91 -16.47
CA ALA A 244 -6.98 -7.66 -15.49
C ALA A 244 -6.65 -6.79 -14.27
N VAL A 245 -6.23 -7.41 -13.18
CA VAL A 245 -5.54 -6.75 -12.07
C VAL A 245 -4.03 -6.80 -12.35
N GLU A 246 -3.39 -5.64 -12.32
CA GLU A 246 -1.93 -5.55 -12.24
C GLU A 246 -1.55 -5.18 -10.82
N TYR A 247 -0.89 -6.11 -10.14
CA TYR A 247 -0.37 -5.89 -8.81
C TYR A 247 1.10 -5.47 -8.88
N TYR A 248 1.38 -4.23 -8.50
CA TYR A 248 2.73 -3.72 -8.29
C TYR A 248 3.31 -4.29 -7.00
N HIS A 249 4.01 -5.41 -7.16
CA HIS A 249 4.60 -6.18 -6.09
C HIS A 249 5.94 -5.56 -5.67
N PHE A 250 5.90 -4.71 -4.66
CA PHE A 250 7.14 -4.33 -3.99
C PHE A 250 7.61 -5.49 -3.11
N SER A 251 8.82 -5.98 -3.37
CA SER A 251 9.36 -7.11 -2.61
C SER A 251 9.28 -6.89 -1.11
N LYS A 252 8.70 -7.87 -0.41
CA LYS A 252 8.42 -7.88 1.03
C LYS A 252 7.29 -6.99 1.51
N ALA A 253 6.43 -6.56 0.60
CA ALA A 253 5.12 -5.98 0.89
C ALA A 253 3.98 -6.95 0.47
N ALA A 254 3.98 -8.15 1.08
CA ALA A 254 2.91 -9.16 0.97
C ALA A 254 2.72 -9.88 -0.39
N GLY A 255 3.74 -9.96 -1.24
CA GLY A 255 3.61 -10.59 -2.56
C GLY A 255 2.99 -11.99 -2.60
N THR A 256 3.53 -12.90 -1.79
CA THR A 256 3.02 -14.28 -1.72
C THR A 256 1.57 -14.31 -1.26
N SER A 257 1.23 -13.59 -0.20
CA SER A 257 -0.12 -13.57 0.36
C SER A 257 -1.12 -12.98 -0.62
N VAL A 258 -0.81 -11.83 -1.25
CA VAL A 258 -1.68 -11.22 -2.28
C VAL A 258 -1.91 -12.17 -3.46
N CYS A 259 -0.87 -12.87 -3.92
CA CYS A 259 -1.00 -13.83 -4.99
C CYS A 259 -1.92 -15.01 -4.63
N LEU A 260 -1.79 -15.55 -3.41
CA LEU A 260 -2.67 -16.62 -2.90
C LEU A 260 -4.12 -16.14 -2.73
N THR A 261 -4.32 -15.00 -2.06
CA THR A 261 -5.65 -14.41 -1.87
C THR A 261 -6.33 -14.06 -3.18
N SER A 262 -5.57 -13.64 -4.21
CA SER A 262 -6.13 -13.41 -5.54
C SER A 262 -6.75 -14.69 -6.12
N ALA A 263 -6.07 -15.82 -5.99
CA ALA A 263 -6.56 -17.10 -6.48
C ALA A 263 -7.81 -17.58 -5.70
N GLU A 264 -7.81 -17.41 -4.38
CA GLU A 264 -8.99 -17.65 -3.53
C GLU A 264 -10.18 -16.75 -3.92
N SER A 265 -9.88 -15.54 -4.39
CA SER A 265 -10.87 -14.57 -4.90
C SER A 265 -11.27 -14.81 -6.36
N GLY A 266 -10.90 -15.96 -6.94
CA GLY A 266 -11.30 -16.37 -8.30
C GLY A 266 -10.46 -15.78 -9.43
N CYS A 267 -9.31 -15.17 -9.12
CA CYS A 267 -8.38 -14.68 -10.12
C CYS A 267 -7.57 -15.81 -10.77
N THR A 268 -7.24 -15.64 -12.05
CA THR A 268 -6.41 -16.58 -12.82
C THR A 268 -5.08 -15.93 -13.20
N THR A 269 -4.00 -16.68 -13.03
CA THR A 269 -2.62 -16.22 -13.26
C THR A 269 -1.75 -17.39 -13.72
N PHE A 270 -0.50 -17.11 -14.10
CA PHE A 270 0.44 -18.12 -14.58
C PHE A 270 0.77 -19.17 -13.52
N SER A 271 1.10 -18.73 -12.30
CA SER A 271 1.41 -19.64 -11.20
C SER A 271 1.30 -18.91 -9.86
N THR A 272 0.67 -19.55 -8.88
CA THR A 272 0.66 -19.11 -7.48
C THR A 272 1.82 -19.68 -6.67
N SER A 273 2.71 -20.46 -7.31
CA SER A 273 3.84 -21.07 -6.63
C SER A 273 4.83 -20.02 -6.11
N GLU A 274 5.55 -20.38 -5.07
CA GLU A 274 6.51 -19.51 -4.39
C GLU A 274 7.61 -18.90 -5.27
N GLN A 275 7.95 -19.58 -6.37
CA GLN A 275 9.00 -19.15 -7.27
C GLN A 275 8.54 -18.04 -8.22
N PHE A 276 7.25 -18.03 -8.54
CA PHE A 276 6.69 -17.10 -9.52
C PHE A 276 5.81 -16.05 -8.86
N THR A 277 5.08 -16.34 -7.78
CA THR A 277 4.26 -15.37 -7.06
C THR A 277 3.42 -14.49 -8.02
N CYS A 278 2.69 -15.14 -8.92
CA CYS A 278 1.86 -14.50 -9.95
C CYS A 278 2.62 -13.66 -11.00
N LEU A 279 3.96 -13.75 -11.07
CA LEU A 279 4.76 -13.20 -12.16
C LEU A 279 4.49 -13.97 -13.46
N LEU A 280 4.43 -13.24 -14.57
CA LEU A 280 4.45 -13.84 -15.91
C LEU A 280 5.88 -13.82 -16.46
N PRO A 281 6.54 -14.98 -16.63
CA PRO A 281 7.89 -15.03 -17.18
C PRO A 281 8.05 -14.27 -18.52
N PRO A 282 7.10 -14.33 -19.48
CA PRO A 282 7.19 -13.56 -20.72
C PRO A 282 7.23 -12.04 -20.55
N PHE A 283 6.76 -11.51 -19.42
CA PHE A 283 6.74 -10.06 -19.16
C PHE A 283 8.08 -9.55 -18.63
N GLY A 284 8.89 -10.42 -18.03
CA GLY A 284 10.21 -10.05 -17.54
C GLY A 284 10.21 -9.22 -16.24
N ASP A 285 9.07 -9.06 -15.56
CA ASP A 285 8.91 -8.18 -14.39
C ASP A 285 9.48 -8.75 -13.08
N GLY A 286 10.28 -9.81 -13.15
CA GLY A 286 10.86 -10.41 -11.95
C GLY A 286 11.83 -9.48 -11.22
N PRO A 287 12.24 -9.87 -10.01
CA PRO A 287 13.08 -9.04 -9.16
C PRO A 287 14.46 -8.75 -9.77
N ARG A 288 15.01 -7.57 -9.46
CA ARG A 288 16.30 -7.06 -9.95
C ARG A 288 17.19 -6.52 -8.80
N TRP A 289 17.34 -7.29 -7.72
CA TRP A 289 17.94 -6.77 -6.49
C TRP A 289 19.46 -6.83 -6.44
N ILE A 290 20.05 -7.99 -6.78
CA ILE A 290 21.47 -8.25 -6.51
C ILE A 290 22.34 -7.82 -7.70
N SER A 291 23.33 -6.97 -7.40
CA SER A 291 24.45 -6.62 -8.28
C SER A 291 25.36 -7.81 -8.50
N ARG A 292 25.42 -8.30 -9.75
CA ARG A 292 26.31 -9.39 -10.16
C ARG A 292 27.75 -9.11 -9.77
N ARG A 293 28.24 -7.94 -10.14
CA ARG A 293 29.63 -7.52 -9.89
C ARG A 293 29.95 -7.53 -8.40
N ALA A 294 29.08 -6.97 -7.57
CA ALA A 294 29.30 -6.92 -6.12
C ALA A 294 29.22 -8.31 -5.49
N HIS A 295 28.32 -9.17 -5.97
CA HIS A 295 28.22 -10.56 -5.54
C HIS A 295 29.48 -11.37 -5.88
N GLU A 296 29.98 -11.28 -7.12
CA GLU A 296 31.20 -11.95 -7.57
C GLU A 296 32.43 -11.48 -6.77
N GLU A 297 32.56 -10.17 -6.56
CA GLU A 297 33.60 -9.60 -5.70
C GLU A 297 33.50 -10.14 -4.27
N ARG A 298 32.28 -10.23 -3.73
CA ARG A 298 32.07 -10.74 -2.39
C ARG A 298 32.42 -12.23 -2.27
N CYS A 299 32.03 -13.06 -3.24
CA CYS A 299 32.46 -14.45 -3.30
C CYS A 299 33.98 -14.58 -3.31
N ARG A 300 34.69 -13.80 -4.13
CA ARG A 300 36.15 -13.85 -4.24
C ARG A 300 36.83 -13.49 -2.91
N ARG A 301 36.34 -12.45 -2.23
CA ARG A 301 36.90 -11.98 -0.95
C ARG A 301 36.56 -12.90 0.23
N ALA A 302 35.30 -13.32 0.34
CA ALA A 302 34.81 -14.00 1.53
C ALA A 302 34.89 -15.53 1.45
N LEU A 303 34.93 -16.10 0.24
CA LEU A 303 34.90 -17.54 -0.02
C LEU A 303 35.88 -17.92 -1.15
N PRO A 304 37.19 -17.64 -1.01
CA PRO A 304 38.18 -17.90 -2.07
C PRO A 304 38.23 -19.37 -2.50
N ASP A 305 37.97 -20.31 -1.58
CA ASP A 305 37.98 -21.75 -1.84
C ASP A 305 36.66 -22.28 -2.45
N SER A 306 35.73 -21.41 -2.83
CA SER A 306 34.44 -21.76 -3.42
C SER A 306 34.26 -21.16 -4.82
N PRO A 307 34.90 -21.73 -5.86
CA PRO A 307 34.81 -21.22 -7.23
C PRO A 307 33.36 -21.20 -7.77
N ASP A 308 32.48 -22.04 -7.24
CA ASP A 308 31.06 -22.10 -7.62
C ASP A 308 30.18 -21.05 -6.92
N CYS A 309 30.71 -20.28 -5.95
CA CYS A 309 29.92 -19.30 -5.20
C CYS A 309 29.13 -18.34 -6.10
N PRO A 310 29.73 -17.75 -7.17
CA PRO A 310 28.98 -16.91 -8.10
C PRO A 310 27.77 -17.62 -8.70
N ASN A 311 27.91 -18.89 -9.11
CA ASN A 311 26.83 -19.61 -9.81
C ASN A 311 25.68 -20.04 -8.90
N GLN A 312 25.95 -20.26 -7.60
CA GLN A 312 24.97 -20.79 -6.65
C GLN A 312 23.86 -19.79 -6.28
N ILE A 313 24.18 -18.49 -6.23
CA ILE A 313 23.20 -17.43 -5.90
C ILE A 313 22.70 -16.72 -7.16
N TYR A 314 23.59 -16.54 -8.15
CA TYR A 314 23.36 -15.67 -9.30
C TYR A 314 22.14 -16.04 -10.15
N SER A 315 21.95 -17.33 -10.44
CA SER A 315 20.94 -17.79 -11.40
C SER A 315 19.49 -17.43 -11.06
N LYS A 316 19.20 -17.11 -9.78
CA LYS A 316 17.83 -16.80 -9.33
C LYS A 316 17.63 -15.36 -8.85
N LEU A 317 18.64 -14.71 -8.29
CA LEU A 317 18.47 -13.43 -7.57
C LEU A 317 19.21 -12.23 -8.17
N ALA A 318 20.26 -12.47 -8.96
CA ALA A 318 21.18 -11.43 -9.40
C ALA A 318 20.88 -10.97 -10.82
N LYS A 319 19.94 -10.04 -10.93
CA LYS A 319 19.55 -9.42 -12.19
C LYS A 319 19.71 -7.90 -12.20
N TRP A 320 20.37 -7.30 -11.20
CA TRP A 320 20.66 -5.86 -11.25
C TRP A 320 21.40 -5.50 -12.55
N GLY A 321 21.02 -4.38 -13.16
CA GLY A 321 21.47 -3.95 -14.49
C GLY A 321 20.78 -4.63 -15.67
N SER A 322 19.98 -5.69 -15.47
CA SER A 322 19.20 -6.33 -16.53
C SER A 322 17.95 -5.52 -16.86
N ARG A 323 18.06 -4.68 -17.90
CA ARG A 323 17.00 -3.83 -18.42
C ARG A 323 15.92 -4.61 -19.18
N TYR A 324 14.74 -4.01 -19.34
CA TYR A 324 13.75 -4.50 -20.30
C TYR A 324 14.40 -4.59 -21.68
N PRO A 325 14.15 -5.67 -22.44
CA PRO A 325 14.66 -5.77 -23.79
C PRO A 325 14.06 -4.66 -24.64
N ALA A 326 14.90 -3.92 -25.37
CA ALA A 326 14.47 -2.81 -26.23
C ALA A 326 13.44 -3.23 -27.30
N LYS A 327 13.40 -4.53 -27.64
CA LYS A 327 12.45 -5.15 -28.59
C LYS A 327 11.40 -6.04 -27.91
N GLY A 328 11.19 -5.89 -26.60
CA GLY A 328 10.22 -6.70 -25.86
C GLY A 328 8.79 -6.42 -26.32
N ALA A 329 8.21 -7.32 -27.12
CA ALA A 329 6.84 -7.20 -27.65
C ALA A 329 5.77 -7.03 -26.55
N LEU A 330 6.09 -7.37 -25.29
CA LEU A 330 5.18 -7.34 -24.14
C LEU A 330 5.49 -6.23 -23.13
N VAL A 331 6.26 -5.20 -23.49
CA VAL A 331 6.48 -4.04 -22.59
C VAL A 331 5.26 -3.12 -22.56
N GLY A 332 4.52 -3.02 -23.67
CA GLY A 332 3.33 -2.16 -23.76
C GLY A 332 2.09 -2.75 -23.09
N CYS A 333 1.29 -1.88 -22.46
CA CYS A 333 0.05 -2.27 -21.78
C CYS A 333 -0.93 -3.04 -22.69
N GLY A 334 -1.10 -2.59 -23.94
CA GLY A 334 -2.02 -3.23 -24.91
C GLY A 334 -1.61 -4.67 -25.23
N ALA A 335 -0.32 -4.87 -25.53
CA ALA A 335 0.23 -6.19 -25.81
C ALA A 335 0.10 -7.15 -24.61
N ARG A 336 0.28 -6.66 -23.39
CA ARG A 336 0.04 -7.45 -22.17
C ARG A 336 -1.42 -7.83 -22.00
N ALA A 337 -2.34 -6.89 -22.22
CA ALA A 337 -3.77 -7.18 -22.13
C ALA A 337 -4.18 -8.28 -23.11
N THR A 338 -3.69 -8.21 -24.35
CA THR A 338 -3.88 -9.27 -25.36
C THR A 338 -3.27 -10.60 -24.92
N ALA A 339 -2.05 -10.60 -24.37
CA ALA A 339 -1.39 -11.82 -23.90
C ALA A 339 -2.14 -12.48 -22.73
N LEU A 340 -2.62 -11.67 -21.77
CA LEU A 340 -3.43 -12.12 -20.63
C LEU A 340 -4.74 -12.73 -21.11
N ALA A 341 -5.47 -12.02 -21.98
CA ALA A 341 -6.71 -12.51 -22.58
C ALA A 341 -6.51 -13.84 -23.32
N LYS A 342 -5.45 -13.95 -24.15
CA LYS A 342 -5.12 -15.19 -24.86
C LYS A 342 -4.83 -16.37 -23.92
N SER A 343 -4.26 -16.07 -22.75
CA SER A 343 -3.89 -17.08 -21.76
C SER A 343 -5.00 -17.39 -20.76
N GLY A 344 -6.14 -16.68 -20.85
CA GLY A 344 -7.22 -16.79 -19.86
C GLY A 344 -6.82 -16.26 -18.48
N PHE A 345 -5.83 -15.37 -18.39
CA PHE A 345 -5.37 -14.77 -17.14
C PHE A 345 -6.00 -13.38 -16.93
N ASN A 346 -6.33 -13.06 -15.70
CA ASN A 346 -6.84 -11.74 -15.30
C ASN A 346 -6.15 -11.17 -14.05
N PHE A 347 -5.06 -11.78 -13.60
CA PHE A 347 -4.23 -11.28 -12.52
C PHE A 347 -2.75 -11.54 -12.79
N TYR A 348 -1.91 -10.55 -12.51
CA TYR A 348 -0.47 -10.75 -12.47
C TYR A 348 0.24 -9.76 -11.54
N ALA A 349 1.42 -10.16 -11.10
CA ALA A 349 2.34 -9.32 -10.35
C ALA A 349 3.41 -8.72 -11.28
N SER A 350 3.82 -7.49 -10.97
CA SER A 350 5.00 -6.82 -11.52
C SER A 350 5.92 -6.45 -10.37
N GLU A 351 7.12 -7.03 -10.30
CA GLU A 351 8.08 -6.85 -9.19
C GLU A 351 9.29 -5.98 -9.56
N TYR A 352 9.33 -5.46 -10.79
CA TYR A 352 10.45 -4.68 -11.28
C TYR A 352 10.20 -3.17 -11.16
N THR A 353 9.67 -2.53 -12.20
CA THR A 353 9.34 -1.11 -12.21
C THR A 353 8.09 -0.86 -13.04
N LEU A 354 7.53 0.35 -12.90
CA LEU A 354 6.63 0.85 -13.94
C LEU A 354 7.32 0.84 -15.30
N ARG A 355 6.54 0.50 -16.31
CA ARG A 355 7.00 0.45 -17.70
C ARG A 355 6.86 1.82 -18.32
N PRO A 356 7.67 2.12 -19.34
CA PRO A 356 7.48 3.32 -20.12
C PRO A 356 6.13 3.31 -20.83
N ARG A 357 5.48 4.47 -20.92
CA ARG A 357 4.19 4.63 -21.58
C ARG A 357 4.26 4.17 -23.04
N GLY A 358 3.21 3.45 -23.46
CA GLY A 358 3.12 2.88 -24.81
C GLY A 358 4.20 1.83 -25.11
N GLY A 359 4.98 1.39 -24.11
CA GLY A 359 6.12 0.49 -24.32
C GLY A 359 7.31 1.12 -25.03
N LYS A 360 7.35 2.46 -25.15
CA LYS A 360 8.43 3.18 -25.85
C LYS A 360 9.59 3.45 -24.90
N ALA A 361 10.76 2.86 -25.13
CA ALA A 361 11.95 3.15 -24.33
C ALA A 361 12.17 4.67 -24.18
N GLY A 362 12.42 5.12 -22.95
CA GLY A 362 12.61 6.54 -22.62
C GLY A 362 11.32 7.35 -22.41
N ALA A 363 10.14 6.82 -22.76
CA ALA A 363 8.90 7.48 -22.38
C ALA A 363 8.72 7.48 -20.84
N PRO A 364 8.06 8.49 -20.26
CA PRO A 364 7.78 8.51 -18.84
C PRO A 364 7.09 7.21 -18.39
N PRO A 365 7.34 6.74 -17.16
CA PRO A 365 6.60 5.61 -16.61
C PRO A 365 5.10 5.92 -16.52
N GLY A 366 4.27 4.89 -16.60
CA GLY A 366 2.84 5.05 -16.45
C GLY A 366 2.09 3.78 -16.09
N LEU A 367 0.95 3.97 -15.47
CA LEU A 367 -0.03 2.92 -15.17
C LEU A 367 -0.77 2.51 -16.45
N CYS A 368 -1.24 1.27 -16.49
CA CYS A 368 -2.05 0.79 -17.59
C CYS A 368 -3.53 1.05 -17.32
N ALA A 369 -4.15 1.92 -18.11
CA ALA A 369 -5.55 2.28 -17.94
C ALA A 369 -6.52 1.09 -18.13
N GLN A 370 -6.12 0.05 -18.86
CA GLN A 370 -6.91 -1.18 -19.05
C GLN A 370 -6.84 -2.17 -17.88
N PHE A 371 -5.98 -1.93 -16.88
CA PHE A 371 -5.83 -2.79 -15.71
C PHE A 371 -6.35 -2.08 -14.47
N LEU A 372 -6.76 -2.86 -13.49
CA LEU A 372 -6.94 -2.40 -12.12
C LEU A 372 -5.54 -2.42 -11.48
N ASN A 373 -4.99 -1.24 -11.26
CA ASN A 373 -3.65 -1.02 -10.72
C ASN A 373 -3.72 -1.11 -9.19
N LEU A 374 -3.21 -2.21 -8.65
CA LEU A 374 -3.14 -2.48 -7.22
C LEU A 374 -1.70 -2.31 -6.76
N ALA A 375 -1.48 -1.62 -5.64
CA ALA A 375 -0.20 -1.69 -4.94
C ALA A 375 -0.42 -2.02 -3.45
N VAL A 376 0.49 -2.80 -2.89
CA VAL A 376 0.57 -3.06 -1.46
C VAL A 376 1.90 -2.52 -0.97
N LEU A 377 1.86 -1.65 0.04
CA LEU A 377 3.05 -1.06 0.62
C LEU A 377 3.24 -1.56 2.06
N ARG A 378 4.47 -1.39 2.51
CA ARG A 378 4.94 -1.69 3.87
C ARG A 378 5.79 -0.53 4.37
N SER A 379 5.89 -0.29 5.66
CA SER A 379 6.88 0.64 6.22
C SER A 379 8.26 0.39 5.57
N PRO A 380 8.91 1.42 4.98
CA PRO A 380 10.15 1.25 4.25
C PRO A 380 11.24 0.51 5.04
N MET A 381 11.39 0.85 6.33
CA MET A 381 12.39 0.22 7.18
C MET A 381 12.06 -1.24 7.52
N SER A 382 10.78 -1.54 7.78
CA SER A 382 10.33 -2.91 7.98
C SER A 382 10.49 -3.74 6.70
N ARG A 383 10.25 -3.14 5.53
CA ARG A 383 10.50 -3.77 4.22
C ARG A 383 12.00 -4.05 4.02
N VAL A 384 12.88 -3.07 4.23
CA VAL A 384 14.34 -3.21 4.10
C VAL A 384 14.85 -4.35 5.00
N SER A 385 14.48 -4.33 6.29
CA SER A 385 14.87 -5.38 7.25
C SER A 385 14.37 -6.76 6.80
N SER A 386 13.11 -6.88 6.40
CA SER A 386 12.55 -8.13 5.86
C SER A 386 13.27 -8.60 4.59
N HIS A 387 13.70 -7.67 3.74
CA HIS A 387 14.42 -7.95 2.51
C HIS A 387 15.83 -8.47 2.78
N LEU A 388 16.57 -7.82 3.67
CA LEU A 388 17.91 -8.25 4.08
C LEU A 388 17.87 -9.65 4.70
N ARG A 389 16.92 -9.90 5.62
CA ARG A 389 16.69 -11.25 6.20
C ARG A 389 16.41 -12.29 5.13
N TYR A 390 15.61 -11.94 4.13
CA TYR A 390 15.31 -12.84 3.03
C TYR A 390 16.53 -13.13 2.15
N VAL A 391 17.34 -12.12 1.82
CA VAL A 391 18.57 -12.31 1.06
C VAL A 391 19.52 -13.25 1.81
N ILE A 392 19.65 -13.08 3.13
CA ILE A 392 20.45 -13.99 3.98
C ILE A 392 19.86 -15.39 3.97
N ARG A 393 18.54 -15.55 4.14
CA ARG A 393 17.87 -16.86 4.06
C ARG A 393 18.12 -17.56 2.72
N VAL A 394 17.87 -16.89 1.61
CA VAL A 394 18.06 -17.53 0.28
C VAL A 394 19.53 -17.83 0.04
N THR A 395 20.44 -17.00 0.56
CA THR A 395 21.88 -17.31 0.54
C THR A 395 22.18 -18.55 1.39
N TYR A 396 21.57 -18.70 2.56
CA TYR A 396 21.68 -19.88 3.41
C TYR A 396 21.17 -21.15 2.75
N ASP A 397 20.03 -21.08 2.07
CA ASP A 397 19.48 -22.20 1.30
C ASP A 397 20.43 -22.68 0.17
N LYS A 398 21.44 -21.87 -0.20
CA LYS A 398 22.42 -22.17 -1.26
C LYS A 398 23.81 -22.48 -0.72
N LEU A 399 24.29 -21.69 0.23
CA LEU A 399 25.66 -21.76 0.74
C LEU A 399 25.76 -22.54 2.05
N GLY A 400 24.65 -22.80 2.73
CA GLY A 400 24.61 -23.40 4.07
C GLY A 400 25.46 -22.61 5.05
N ASN A 401 26.33 -23.31 5.79
CA ASN A 401 27.23 -22.73 6.79
C ASN A 401 28.21 -21.69 6.23
N ARG A 402 28.42 -21.63 4.90
CA ARG A 402 29.26 -20.61 4.26
C ARG A 402 28.58 -19.23 4.15
N THR A 403 27.32 -19.12 4.58
CA THR A 403 26.57 -17.86 4.59
C THR A 403 27.11 -16.87 5.62
N ALA A 404 27.48 -17.34 6.80
CA ALA A 404 28.07 -16.50 7.84
C ALA A 404 29.37 -15.82 7.35
N PRO A 405 30.39 -16.54 6.84
CA PRO A 405 31.56 -15.89 6.25
C PRO A 405 31.21 -15.05 5.01
N TYR A 406 30.25 -15.49 4.18
CA TYR A 406 29.79 -14.69 3.05
C TYR A 406 29.26 -13.31 3.46
N PHE A 407 28.59 -13.13 4.60
CA PHE A 407 28.15 -11.80 5.07
C PHE A 407 29.04 -11.16 6.14
N GLY A 408 30.01 -11.91 6.68
CA GLY A 408 30.88 -11.46 7.77
C GLY A 408 31.64 -10.17 7.46
N GLY A 409 31.54 -9.18 8.35
CA GLY A 409 32.22 -7.89 8.21
C GLY A 409 31.69 -7.01 7.07
N MET A 410 30.53 -7.31 6.48
CA MET A 410 29.89 -6.38 5.55
C MET A 410 29.45 -5.11 6.29
N ARG A 411 29.85 -3.96 5.74
CA ARG A 411 29.36 -2.65 6.17
C ARG A 411 28.18 -2.22 5.31
N LEU A 412 27.51 -1.14 5.67
CA LEU A 412 26.42 -0.57 4.87
C LEU A 412 26.83 -0.29 3.42
N ALA A 413 28.08 0.13 3.18
CA ALA A 413 28.60 0.33 1.84
C ALA A 413 28.65 -0.96 1.00
N ASP A 414 29.04 -2.10 1.61
CA ASP A 414 29.01 -3.40 0.94
C ASP A 414 27.58 -3.83 0.63
N TRP A 415 26.66 -3.61 1.58
CA TRP A 415 25.23 -3.86 1.38
C TRP A 415 24.65 -3.04 0.23
N ARG A 416 24.95 -1.75 0.15
CA ARG A 416 24.53 -0.86 -0.95
C ARG A 416 25.12 -1.24 -2.30
N ALA A 417 26.38 -1.69 -2.32
CA ALA A 417 26.97 -2.22 -3.54
C ALA A 417 26.26 -3.51 -4.00
N LEU A 418 25.84 -4.36 -3.06
CA LEU A 418 25.16 -5.62 -3.34
C LEU A 418 23.69 -5.43 -3.75
N LEU A 419 22.95 -4.54 -3.08
CA LEU A 419 21.50 -4.38 -3.17
C LEU A 419 21.07 -2.91 -3.42
N PRO A 420 21.61 -2.24 -4.45
CA PRO A 420 21.52 -0.77 -4.58
C PRO A 420 20.09 -0.22 -4.58
N ALA A 421 19.18 -0.73 -5.41
CA ALA A 421 17.79 -0.26 -5.37
C ALA A 421 17.03 -0.78 -4.15
N ALA A 422 17.31 -2.02 -3.71
CA ALA A 422 16.56 -2.64 -2.63
C ALA A 422 16.86 -2.03 -1.25
N LEU A 423 17.90 -1.20 -1.11
CA LEU A 423 18.26 -0.55 0.15
C LEU A 423 18.01 0.95 0.20
N ASP A 424 17.89 1.65 -0.93
CA ASP A 424 17.73 3.10 -0.94
C ASP A 424 16.55 3.51 -1.83
N ASN A 425 15.45 3.97 -1.21
CA ASN A 425 14.27 4.51 -1.88
C ASN A 425 13.65 3.57 -2.95
N TYR A 426 13.41 2.31 -2.56
CA TYR A 426 12.91 1.26 -3.46
C TYR A 426 11.54 1.58 -4.08
N TYR A 427 10.62 2.19 -3.33
CA TYR A 427 9.29 2.55 -3.84
C TYR A 427 9.40 3.63 -4.90
N VAL A 428 10.10 4.74 -4.61
CA VAL A 428 10.32 5.83 -5.59
C VAL A 428 10.96 5.29 -6.87
N ARG A 429 11.99 4.45 -6.74
CA ARG A 429 12.66 3.78 -7.87
C ARG A 429 11.71 2.91 -8.69
N GLY A 430 10.92 2.08 -8.04
CA GLY A 430 9.97 1.19 -8.69
C GLY A 430 8.88 1.96 -9.44
N LEU A 431 8.35 3.02 -8.83
CA LEU A 431 7.28 3.85 -9.40
C LEU A 431 7.76 4.71 -10.57
N LEU A 432 9.00 5.19 -10.54
CA LEU A 432 9.54 6.09 -11.57
C LEU A 432 10.24 5.38 -12.73
N GLY A 433 10.11 4.05 -12.81
CA GLY A 433 10.53 3.29 -13.96
C GLY A 433 12.04 3.01 -14.00
N GLU A 434 12.45 2.27 -15.02
CA GLU A 434 13.80 1.72 -15.17
C GLU A 434 14.92 2.78 -15.10
N GLY A 435 14.70 3.97 -15.66
CA GLY A 435 15.70 5.04 -15.67
C GLY A 435 16.08 5.49 -14.26
N VAL A 436 15.09 5.71 -13.40
CA VAL A 436 15.28 6.09 -11.99
C VAL A 436 15.70 4.88 -11.14
N PHE A 437 15.21 3.68 -11.47
CA PHE A 437 15.52 2.47 -10.73
C PHE A 437 17.04 2.22 -10.64
N TYR A 438 17.78 2.52 -11.71
CA TYR A 438 19.23 2.35 -11.78
C TYR A 438 20.06 3.58 -11.39
N THR A 439 19.44 4.68 -10.95
CA THR A 439 20.18 5.86 -10.44
C THR A 439 21.11 5.46 -9.29
N GLY A 440 22.28 6.09 -9.17
CA GLY A 440 23.21 5.83 -8.07
C GLY A 440 22.58 6.04 -6.69
N VAL A 441 23.18 5.46 -5.65
CA VAL A 441 22.83 5.77 -4.26
C VAL A 441 23.03 7.27 -4.02
N GLY A 442 22.06 7.92 -3.38
CA GLY A 442 22.07 9.37 -3.16
C GLY A 442 21.73 10.22 -4.40
N GLY A 443 21.49 9.61 -5.56
CA GLY A 443 21.13 10.34 -6.78
C GLY A 443 19.65 10.72 -6.89
N LEU A 444 18.81 10.29 -5.94
CA LEU A 444 17.39 10.70 -5.90
C LEU A 444 17.26 11.93 -5.00
N THR A 445 16.54 12.92 -5.51
CA THR A 445 16.27 14.18 -4.83
C THR A 445 14.78 14.34 -4.54
N GLU A 446 14.46 15.04 -3.45
CA GLU A 446 13.07 15.30 -3.06
C GLU A 446 12.31 16.08 -4.13
N TRP A 447 12.88 17.18 -4.62
CA TRP A 447 12.21 18.09 -5.55
C TRP A 447 11.90 17.47 -6.93
N GLU A 448 12.76 16.56 -7.42
CA GLU A 448 12.59 15.96 -8.74
C GLU A 448 11.74 14.69 -8.68
N HIS A 449 12.00 13.82 -7.71
CA HIS A 449 11.49 12.46 -7.73
C HIS A 449 10.22 12.29 -6.90
N LEU A 450 10.12 12.96 -5.75
CA LEU A 450 9.01 12.72 -4.83
C LEU A 450 7.65 13.17 -5.42
N PRO A 451 7.50 14.35 -6.06
CA PRO A 451 6.23 14.75 -6.69
C PRO A 451 5.77 13.77 -7.77
N ALA A 452 6.69 13.29 -8.62
CA ALA A 452 6.38 12.32 -9.66
C ALA A 452 5.96 10.96 -9.05
N ALA A 453 6.65 10.49 -8.01
CA ALA A 453 6.31 9.23 -7.34
C ALA A 453 4.95 9.32 -6.65
N ARG A 454 4.65 10.45 -5.98
CA ARG A 454 3.34 10.74 -5.39
C ARG A 454 2.24 10.76 -6.45
N ALA A 455 2.46 11.40 -7.60
CA ALA A 455 1.49 11.46 -8.69
C ALA A 455 1.15 10.07 -9.25
N VAL A 456 2.17 9.23 -9.45
CA VAL A 456 2.00 7.84 -9.86
C VAL A 456 1.22 7.03 -8.82
N LEU A 457 1.62 7.12 -7.54
CA LEU A 457 0.98 6.39 -6.45
C LEU A 457 -0.49 6.82 -6.28
N GLY A 458 -0.76 8.13 -6.40
CA GLY A 458 -2.10 8.71 -6.47
C GLY A 458 -2.96 8.13 -7.59
N GLY A 459 -2.36 7.55 -8.63
CA GLY A 459 -3.07 6.93 -9.76
C GLY A 459 -3.39 5.46 -9.60
N MET A 460 -2.87 4.80 -8.57
CA MET A 460 -3.23 3.41 -8.29
C MET A 460 -4.72 3.34 -7.96
N ASP A 461 -5.45 2.43 -8.62
CA ASP A 461 -6.89 2.24 -8.42
C ASP A 461 -7.18 1.84 -6.96
N VAL A 462 -6.34 0.97 -6.38
CA VAL A 462 -6.41 0.51 -4.99
C VAL A 462 -5.01 0.51 -4.36
N LEU A 463 -4.92 1.05 -3.14
CA LEU A 463 -3.74 1.00 -2.30
C LEU A 463 -4.07 0.28 -0.99
N LEU A 464 -3.25 -0.70 -0.63
CA LEU A 464 -3.35 -1.41 0.65
C LEU A 464 -2.02 -1.26 1.39
N LEU A 465 -2.07 -1.26 2.72
CA LEU A 465 -0.87 -1.32 3.54
C LEU A 465 -0.84 -2.62 4.32
N LEU A 466 0.36 -3.19 4.46
CA LEU A 466 0.54 -4.43 5.20
C LEU A 466 0.31 -4.25 6.71
N GLU A 467 0.63 -3.08 7.23
CA GLU A 467 0.46 -2.69 8.63
C GLU A 467 -0.94 -2.15 8.96
N ASP A 468 -1.86 -2.13 7.99
CA ASP A 468 -3.21 -1.65 8.25
C ASP A 468 -3.94 -2.55 9.26
N PRO A 469 -4.75 -1.96 10.16
CA PRO A 469 -5.69 -2.71 10.97
C PRO A 469 -6.55 -3.62 10.09
N VAL A 470 -6.92 -4.79 10.63
CA VAL A 470 -7.73 -5.82 9.94
C VAL A 470 -8.96 -5.21 9.27
N LEU A 471 -9.64 -4.28 9.94
CA LEU A 471 -10.81 -3.58 9.42
C LEU A 471 -10.52 -2.82 8.11
N LEU A 472 -9.44 -2.04 8.07
CA LEU A 472 -9.08 -1.25 6.88
C LEU A 472 -8.60 -2.14 5.74
N SER A 473 -7.83 -3.19 6.06
CA SER A 473 -7.46 -4.21 5.11
C SER A 473 -8.70 -4.88 4.50
N ARG A 474 -9.67 -5.30 5.33
CA ARG A 474 -10.94 -5.88 4.89
C ARG A 474 -11.71 -4.94 3.98
N LEU A 475 -11.81 -3.64 4.32
CA LEU A 475 -12.47 -2.65 3.48
C LEU A 475 -11.83 -2.56 2.09
N GLY A 476 -10.50 -2.43 2.02
CA GLY A 476 -9.78 -2.33 0.75
C GLY A 476 -9.91 -3.59 -0.12
N HIS A 477 -9.87 -4.79 0.47
CA HIS A 477 -10.08 -6.04 -0.28
C HIS A 477 -11.54 -6.16 -0.75
N LYS A 478 -12.50 -5.99 0.16
CA LYS A 478 -13.91 -6.24 -0.12
C LYS A 478 -14.53 -5.19 -1.04
N TRP A 479 -14.26 -3.92 -0.81
CA TRP A 479 -14.89 -2.79 -1.51
C TRP A 479 -13.97 -2.12 -2.52
N GLY A 480 -12.65 -2.20 -2.32
CA GLY A 480 -11.68 -1.76 -3.33
C GLY A 480 -11.51 -2.79 -4.45
N LEU A 481 -11.34 -4.07 -4.11
CA LEU A 481 -11.06 -5.13 -5.09
C LEU A 481 -12.28 -6.00 -5.44
N GLY A 482 -13.31 -6.02 -4.60
CA GLY A 482 -14.42 -6.98 -4.73
C GLY A 482 -14.04 -8.39 -4.26
N TRP A 483 -12.95 -8.53 -3.51
CA TRP A 483 -12.43 -9.80 -3.02
C TRP A 483 -13.15 -10.22 -1.74
N ASN A 484 -13.34 -11.53 -1.57
CA ASN A 484 -14.02 -12.09 -0.40
C ASN A 484 -13.05 -12.58 0.68
N ALA A 485 -11.76 -12.55 0.41
CA ALA A 485 -10.69 -12.93 1.32
C ALA A 485 -9.68 -11.79 1.43
N THR A 486 -8.96 -11.76 2.55
CA THR A 486 -7.88 -10.80 2.78
C THR A 486 -6.52 -11.49 2.76
N PHE A 487 -5.46 -10.77 2.39
CA PHE A 487 -4.09 -11.32 2.48
C PHE A 487 -3.63 -11.59 3.92
N LEU A 488 -4.38 -11.13 4.92
CA LEU A 488 -4.13 -11.41 6.34
C LEU A 488 -4.62 -12.82 6.72
N GLU A 489 -5.64 -13.33 6.02
CA GLU A 489 -6.18 -14.69 6.20
C GLU A 489 -5.36 -15.73 5.44
N ALA A 490 -4.79 -15.35 4.30
CA ALA A 490 -3.96 -16.25 3.49
C ALA A 490 -2.64 -16.53 4.20
N GLU A 491 -2.56 -17.72 4.80
CA GLU A 491 -1.41 -18.16 5.58
C GLU A 491 -0.17 -18.33 4.69
N GLY A 492 0.69 -17.31 4.68
CA GLY A 492 1.95 -17.34 3.96
C GLY A 492 3.08 -17.94 4.82
N ARG A 493 3.74 -18.99 4.32
CA ARG A 493 5.04 -19.54 4.77
C ARG A 493 5.31 -19.52 6.28
N ARG A 494 5.01 -20.63 6.97
CA ARG A 494 5.69 -20.99 8.23
C ARG A 494 6.78 -22.00 7.91
N ASP A 495 8.04 -21.58 7.93
CA ASP A 495 9.17 -22.50 7.83
C ASP A 495 10.07 -22.28 9.04
N THR A 496 9.96 -23.18 10.02
CA THR A 496 10.47 -22.99 11.39
C THR A 496 11.86 -23.57 11.63
N ALA A 497 12.29 -24.56 10.85
CA ALA A 497 13.49 -25.33 11.18
C ALA A 497 14.81 -24.68 10.73
N SER A 498 14.81 -23.83 9.70
CA SER A 498 16.00 -23.11 9.23
C SER A 498 16.17 -21.72 9.85
N LEU A 499 15.28 -21.33 10.78
CA LEU A 499 15.21 -19.96 11.27
C LEU A 499 16.29 -19.62 12.30
N GLU A 500 16.72 -20.54 13.16
CA GLU A 500 17.65 -20.20 14.24
C GLU A 500 19.03 -19.78 13.75
N GLU A 501 19.67 -20.57 12.88
CA GLU A 501 20.97 -20.22 12.30
C GLU A 501 20.89 -18.95 11.47
N VAL A 502 19.85 -18.83 10.63
CA VAL A 502 19.61 -17.63 9.81
C VAL A 502 19.42 -16.41 10.72
N ASN A 503 18.66 -16.52 11.81
CA ASN A 503 18.46 -15.43 12.76
C ASN A 503 19.77 -15.06 13.46
N ARG A 504 20.62 -16.03 13.80
CA ARG A 504 21.95 -15.75 14.36
C ARG A 504 22.80 -14.95 13.40
N ILE A 505 22.84 -15.33 12.11
CA ILE A 505 23.58 -14.59 11.07
C ILE A 505 22.98 -13.20 10.90
N VAL A 506 21.65 -13.09 10.78
CA VAL A 506 20.93 -11.82 10.67
C VAL A 506 21.33 -10.86 11.79
N ASN A 507 21.34 -11.33 13.03
CA ASN A 507 21.63 -10.49 14.19
C ASN A 507 23.09 -10.00 14.23
N THR A 508 24.01 -10.60 13.45
CA THR A 508 25.41 -10.18 13.41
C THR A 508 25.78 -9.34 12.18
N VAL A 509 25.02 -9.43 11.08
CA VAL A 509 25.41 -8.83 9.79
C VAL A 509 24.52 -7.69 9.32
N LEU A 510 23.35 -7.48 9.94
CA LEU A 510 22.50 -6.35 9.59
C LEU A 510 23.12 -5.03 10.08
N PRO A 511 22.96 -3.93 9.33
CA PRO A 511 23.34 -2.60 9.80
C PRO A 511 22.70 -2.28 11.16
N THR A 512 23.50 -1.79 12.11
CA THR A 512 23.08 -1.34 13.44
C THR A 512 23.70 0.03 13.77
N GLY A 513 23.22 0.71 14.82
CA GLY A 513 23.73 2.03 15.23
C GLY A 513 23.69 3.05 14.09
N ASP A 514 24.78 3.81 13.93
CA ASP A 514 24.93 4.85 12.91
C ASP A 514 24.69 4.36 11.47
N GLU A 515 24.97 3.08 11.18
CA GLU A 515 24.68 2.50 9.86
C GLU A 515 23.17 2.27 9.65
N ALA A 516 22.43 1.93 10.70
CA ALA A 516 20.97 1.82 10.63
C ALA A 516 20.34 3.21 10.41
N ASP A 517 20.86 4.24 11.07
CA ASP A 517 20.42 5.63 10.87
C ASP A 517 20.76 6.12 9.45
N SER A 518 21.96 5.81 8.95
CA SER A 518 22.37 6.11 7.58
C SER A 518 21.54 5.37 6.52
N LEU A 519 21.07 4.17 6.85
CA LEU A 519 20.14 3.41 6.00
C LEU A 519 18.74 4.03 6.03
N ALA A 520 18.26 4.49 7.19
CA ALA A 520 17.00 5.22 7.30
C ALA A 520 17.04 6.54 6.52
N ALA A 521 18.11 7.31 6.64
CA ALA A 521 18.33 8.54 5.86
C ALA A 521 18.36 8.26 4.34
N GLY A 522 18.96 7.14 3.92
CA GLY A 522 18.94 6.67 2.53
C GLY A 522 17.54 6.33 2.00
N ASN A 523 16.55 6.14 2.87
CA ASN A 523 15.16 5.87 2.55
C ASN A 523 14.22 7.05 2.88
N ALA A 524 14.74 8.26 3.08
CA ALA A 524 13.93 9.42 3.44
C ALA A 524 12.77 9.70 2.45
N LEU A 525 12.98 9.51 1.14
CA LEU A 525 11.92 9.72 0.16
C LEU A 525 10.85 8.62 0.22
N ASP A 526 11.26 7.37 0.42
CA ASP A 526 10.31 6.26 0.62
C ASP A 526 9.51 6.42 1.91
N LEU A 527 10.09 6.99 2.98
CA LEU A 527 9.38 7.31 4.21
C LEU A 527 8.29 8.36 3.96
N GLN A 528 8.64 9.47 3.30
CA GLN A 528 7.67 10.51 2.93
C GLN A 528 6.60 10.01 1.94
N LEU A 529 6.98 9.14 1.01
CA LEU A 529 6.06 8.53 0.06
C LEU A 529 5.12 7.53 0.75
N TYR A 530 5.62 6.78 1.73
CA TYR A 530 4.84 5.84 2.53
C TYR A 530 3.80 6.57 3.38
N ASP A 531 4.17 7.66 4.06
CA ASP A 531 3.21 8.48 4.80
C ASP A 531 2.10 9.03 3.89
N PHE A 532 2.47 9.45 2.67
CA PHE A 532 1.50 9.82 1.66
C PHE A 532 0.62 8.63 1.25
N ALA A 533 1.19 7.43 1.06
CA ALA A 533 0.44 6.21 0.76
C ALA A 533 -0.59 5.87 1.85
N VAL A 534 -0.22 6.06 3.12
CA VAL A 534 -1.11 5.90 4.27
C VAL A 534 -2.28 6.86 4.14
N LEU A 535 -2.05 8.16 3.90
CA LEU A 535 -3.13 9.10 3.69
C LEU A 535 -4.06 8.65 2.56
N LEU A 536 -3.51 8.26 1.39
CA LEU A 536 -4.32 7.84 0.25
C LEU A 536 -5.16 6.60 0.54
N SER A 537 -4.61 5.58 1.23
CA SER A 537 -5.37 4.38 1.58
C SER A 537 -6.51 4.68 2.56
N ARG A 538 -6.29 5.64 3.47
CA ARG A 538 -7.27 6.09 4.46
C ARG A 538 -8.41 6.88 3.81
N LEU A 539 -8.09 7.75 2.85
CA LEU A 539 -9.10 8.45 2.04
C LEU A 539 -9.95 7.47 1.22
N ASP A 540 -9.33 6.45 0.63
CA ASP A 540 -10.06 5.38 -0.05
C ASP A 540 -10.96 4.61 0.95
N ALA A 541 -10.48 4.32 2.15
CA ALA A 541 -11.24 3.62 3.19
C ALA A 541 -12.50 4.37 3.65
N VAL A 542 -12.53 5.71 3.61
CA VAL A 542 -13.76 6.48 3.86
C VAL A 542 -14.85 6.13 2.84
N VAL A 543 -14.48 6.04 1.56
CA VAL A 543 -15.40 5.66 0.48
C VAL A 543 -15.88 4.22 0.63
N TRP A 544 -14.97 3.30 0.97
CA TRP A 544 -15.29 1.90 1.22
C TRP A 544 -16.23 1.70 2.41
N ALA A 545 -15.99 2.44 3.50
CA ALA A 545 -16.82 2.39 4.69
C ALA A 545 -18.23 2.95 4.42
N ALA A 546 -18.35 4.03 3.64
CA ALA A 546 -19.65 4.56 3.22
C ALA A 546 -20.43 3.55 2.36
N ALA A 547 -19.77 2.86 1.43
CA ALA A 547 -20.39 1.79 0.64
C ALA A 547 -20.84 0.61 1.53
N GLU A 548 -20.04 0.24 2.53
CA GLU A 548 -20.41 -0.80 3.50
C GLU A 548 -21.61 -0.41 4.35
N ALA A 549 -21.60 0.80 4.90
CA ALA A 549 -22.70 1.40 5.64
C ALA A 549 -24.02 1.39 4.86
N ALA A 550 -23.96 1.70 3.56
CA ALA A 550 -25.12 1.71 2.67
C ALA A 550 -25.56 0.31 2.21
N GLY A 551 -24.81 -0.75 2.55
CA GLY A 551 -25.13 -2.11 2.12
C GLY A 551 -24.97 -2.32 0.61
N GLU A 552 -24.08 -1.56 -0.03
CA GLU A 552 -23.85 -1.64 -1.47
C GLU A 552 -23.42 -3.06 -1.92
N PRO A 553 -23.81 -3.54 -3.10
CA PRO A 553 -23.39 -4.85 -3.55
C PRO A 553 -21.89 -4.87 -3.91
N THR A 554 -21.15 -5.81 -3.32
CA THR A 554 -19.73 -6.08 -3.64
C THR A 554 -19.57 -7.12 -4.75
N LYS A 555 -20.56 -7.99 -4.95
CA LYS A 555 -20.51 -9.09 -5.92
C LYS A 555 -21.59 -8.96 -6.99
N GLY A 556 -21.19 -9.07 -8.26
CA GLY A 556 -22.08 -9.65 -9.26
C GLY A 556 -22.16 -11.16 -8.99
N LYS A 557 -23.36 -11.76 -8.91
CA LYS A 557 -23.62 -13.18 -8.58
C LYS A 557 -22.93 -14.24 -9.49
N ARG A 558 -21.96 -13.87 -10.32
CA ARG A 558 -21.30 -14.75 -11.30
C ARG A 558 -20.05 -15.40 -10.71
N ARG A 559 -20.05 -16.74 -10.62
CA ARG A 559 -19.00 -17.63 -10.09
C ARG A 559 -17.62 -17.58 -10.77
N ARG A 560 -17.32 -16.58 -11.60
CA ARG A 560 -16.07 -16.48 -12.38
C ARG A 560 -15.65 -15.02 -12.54
N ARG A 561 -15.27 -14.35 -11.46
CA ARG A 561 -14.70 -13.00 -11.51
C ARG A 561 -13.54 -12.92 -10.51
N CYS A 562 -12.51 -12.16 -10.89
CA CYS A 562 -11.43 -11.74 -9.99
C CYS A 562 -11.89 -10.49 -9.25
N GLY A 563 -12.79 -10.68 -8.28
CA GLY A 563 -13.54 -9.57 -7.67
C GLY A 563 -14.37 -8.77 -8.67
N TYR A 564 -14.08 -7.47 -8.82
CA TYR A 564 -14.73 -6.62 -9.83
C TYR A 564 -14.30 -6.95 -11.26
N VAL A 565 -13.05 -7.39 -11.45
CA VAL A 565 -12.49 -7.65 -12.78
C VAL A 565 -13.13 -8.92 -13.37
N PRO A 566 -13.69 -8.86 -14.60
CA PRO A 566 -14.31 -10.01 -15.24
C PRO A 566 -13.30 -11.16 -15.42
N ALA A 567 -13.80 -12.40 -15.47
CA ALA A 567 -12.98 -13.50 -15.96
C ALA A 567 -12.52 -13.21 -17.38
N ALA A 568 -11.27 -13.56 -17.68
CA ALA A 568 -10.80 -13.55 -19.05
C ALA A 568 -11.68 -14.48 -19.91
N PRO A 569 -12.04 -14.07 -21.14
CA PRO A 569 -12.75 -14.96 -22.04
C PRO A 569 -11.91 -16.21 -22.29
N LEU A 570 -12.50 -17.38 -22.09
CA LEU A 570 -11.83 -18.64 -22.42
C LEU A 570 -11.60 -18.67 -23.94
N PRO A 571 -10.42 -19.11 -24.42
CA PRO A 571 -10.19 -19.25 -25.84
C PRO A 571 -11.23 -20.21 -26.43
N ALA A 572 -11.95 -19.74 -27.46
CA ALA A 572 -12.95 -20.53 -28.16
C ALA A 572 -12.28 -21.79 -28.73
N GLY A 573 -12.51 -22.95 -28.10
CA GLY A 573 -11.94 -24.23 -28.54
C GLY A 573 -11.31 -25.10 -27.45
N THR A 574 -11.06 -24.60 -26.23
CA THR A 574 -10.58 -25.42 -25.11
C THR A 574 -11.72 -25.99 -24.25
N ALA A 575 -12.82 -26.39 -24.90
CA ALA A 575 -13.89 -27.12 -24.24
C ALA A 575 -13.39 -28.52 -23.84
N SER A 576 -13.00 -28.64 -22.57
CA SER A 576 -13.12 -29.83 -21.73
C SER A 576 -12.47 -31.13 -22.26
N ARG A 577 -11.16 -31.23 -22.10
CA ARG A 577 -10.48 -32.53 -21.94
C ARG A 577 -9.52 -32.46 -20.76
N GLU A 578 -10.07 -32.35 -19.54
CA GLU A 578 -9.44 -32.84 -18.28
C GLU A 578 -10.19 -32.33 -17.03
N GLN A 579 -11.04 -33.19 -16.47
CA GLN A 579 -11.20 -33.33 -15.02
C GLN A 579 -11.78 -34.72 -14.72
N SER A 580 -11.02 -35.75 -15.10
CA SER A 580 -11.20 -37.13 -14.62
C SER A 580 -9.82 -37.74 -14.45
N GLY A 581 -9.15 -37.35 -13.37
CA GLY A 581 -7.80 -37.80 -13.03
C GLY A 581 -7.61 -37.69 -11.53
N GLY A 582 -8.47 -38.40 -10.78
CA GLY A 582 -8.23 -38.68 -9.38
C GLY A 582 -6.96 -39.52 -9.24
N GLY A 583 -6.00 -39.00 -8.48
CA GLY A 583 -4.81 -39.71 -8.05
C GLY A 583 -4.55 -39.35 -6.59
N GLY A 584 -5.08 -40.17 -5.69
CA GLY A 584 -4.95 -39.98 -4.25
C GLY A 584 -3.51 -40.11 -3.76
N SER A 585 -3.12 -39.23 -2.84
CA SER A 585 -1.92 -39.40 -2.02
C SER A 585 -2.35 -39.68 -0.58
N LYS A 586 -2.61 -40.95 -0.28
CA LYS A 586 -2.45 -41.53 1.07
C LYS A 586 -1.06 -42.17 1.09
N GLY A 587 -0.21 -41.80 2.06
CA GLY A 587 1.14 -42.35 2.16
C GLY A 587 1.89 -41.90 3.40
N THR A 588 1.54 -42.52 4.52
CA THR A 588 2.31 -42.65 5.77
C THR A 588 3.83 -42.79 5.57
N ALA A 589 4.61 -41.93 6.22
CA ALA A 589 6.07 -42.07 6.31
C ALA A 589 6.45 -43.01 7.47
N GLY A 590 6.60 -44.30 7.14
CA GLY A 590 7.35 -45.26 7.95
C GLY A 590 8.82 -45.25 7.56
N ARG A 591 9.69 -45.09 8.56
CA ARG A 591 11.14 -45.36 8.50
C ARG A 591 11.43 -46.75 7.90
N ARG A 592 12.34 -46.84 6.92
CA ARG A 592 13.46 -47.82 6.95
C ARG A 592 14.49 -47.64 5.81
N HIS A 593 15.75 -47.70 6.26
CA HIS A 593 16.99 -48.14 5.64
C HIS A 593 17.38 -47.79 4.19
N LYS A 594 18.44 -46.98 4.13
CA LYS A 594 19.49 -46.99 3.11
C LYS A 594 19.96 -48.41 2.76
N ARG A 595 19.97 -48.72 1.46
CA ARG A 595 20.96 -49.60 0.85
C ARG A 595 21.33 -49.08 -0.53
N SER A 596 22.63 -48.97 -0.72
CA SER A 596 23.36 -48.61 -1.93
C SER A 596 23.09 -49.57 -3.09
N SER A 597 22.92 -49.05 -4.30
CA SER A 597 23.56 -49.64 -5.48
C SER A 597 23.67 -48.62 -6.61
N SER A 598 24.72 -48.82 -7.39
CA SER A 598 25.34 -47.98 -8.41
C SER A 598 24.81 -48.31 -9.81
N ARG A 599 25.31 -47.55 -10.80
CA ARG A 599 25.07 -47.58 -12.27
C ARG A 599 23.82 -46.78 -12.66
N GLY A 600 23.85 -45.86 -13.60
CA GLY A 600 24.74 -45.64 -14.75
C GLY A 600 23.81 -45.35 -15.93
N GLY A 601 23.95 -44.21 -16.61
CA GLY A 601 23.02 -43.87 -17.68
C GLY A 601 23.15 -42.44 -18.17
N SER A 602 24.14 -42.23 -19.03
CA SER A 602 24.32 -41.06 -19.88
C SER A 602 23.16 -40.94 -20.87
N GLY A 603 22.52 -39.76 -20.95
CA GLY A 603 21.49 -39.46 -21.94
C GLY A 603 21.62 -38.02 -22.41
N ALA A 604 22.21 -37.85 -23.59
CA ALA A 604 22.37 -36.58 -24.27
C ALA A 604 21.00 -36.04 -24.74
N VAL A 605 20.78 -34.72 -24.59
CA VAL A 605 19.66 -34.02 -25.22
C VAL A 605 20.23 -33.11 -26.31
N ALA A 606 19.88 -33.45 -27.55
CA ALA A 606 20.26 -32.74 -28.75
C ALA A 606 19.46 -31.44 -28.91
N ALA A 607 20.16 -30.41 -29.39
CA ALA A 607 19.62 -29.14 -29.83
C ALA A 607 18.91 -29.29 -31.19
N ALA A 608 17.78 -28.60 -31.36
CA ALA A 608 17.14 -28.36 -32.64
C ALA A 608 16.83 -26.87 -32.76
N ALA A 609 17.59 -26.17 -33.61
CA ALA A 609 17.23 -24.85 -34.12
C ALA A 609 17.46 -24.86 -35.63
N ALA A 610 16.36 -24.77 -36.36
CA ALA A 610 16.29 -24.80 -37.81
C ALA A 610 16.78 -23.49 -38.43
N ALA A 611 17.52 -23.64 -39.52
CA ALA A 611 17.88 -22.60 -40.46
C ALA A 611 16.68 -22.19 -41.31
N ALA A 612 16.59 -20.89 -41.61
CA ALA A 612 15.87 -20.37 -42.77
C ALA A 612 16.75 -19.31 -43.42
N GLY A 613 17.12 -19.56 -44.68
CA GLY A 613 17.84 -18.63 -45.55
C GLY A 613 16.96 -18.10 -46.69
N GLY A 614 17.53 -17.16 -47.44
CA GLY A 614 17.05 -16.64 -48.73
C GLY A 614 16.31 -15.31 -48.60
N ARG A 615 16.72 -14.20 -49.20
CA ARG A 615 17.72 -13.90 -50.25
C ARG A 615 18.48 -12.64 -49.89
#